data_AF-A0A6B0SMD5-F1
#
_entry.id   AF-A0A6B0SMD5-F1
#
_cell.length_a   1.000
_cell.length_b   1.000
_cell.length_c   1.000
_cell.angle_alpha   90.00
_cell.angle_beta   90.00
_cell.angle_gamma   90.00
#
_symmetry.space_group_name_H-M   'P 1'
#
loop_
_entity.id
_entity.type
_entity.pdbx_description
1 polymer ?
#
loop_
_entity_poly.entity_id
_entity_poly.type
_entity_poly.pdbx_seq_one_letter_code
_entity_poly.pdbx_strand_id
1 'polypeptide(L)'
;RRRPGGRRATVADAAGLRDAYVTDGMDAYVDDVATAASRLADVVAATLRNIGPDIDRESDVGDFQRNLEGTPAAELFRVVQRTVVGAPNWVEDTIARGDYATAVASAGHTLVDVVAAGSAVSAIRDGEHGKPASTDEVVSIRERAFAAVDDALPAEPGPVEALVAWPARRTLRDAETELAGHEYEPDDWTPGQRDVMRAVGRYAYAVYAAAAVPAVVDRVQSELGADE
;
A
#
# COMPACT_ATOMS: atom_id res chain seq x y z
N ARG A 1 27.85 26.50 -32.70
CA ARG A 1 26.73 25.54 -32.52
C ARG A 1 26.00 25.90 -31.22
N ARG A 2 24.86 26.61 -31.31
CA ARG A 2 24.04 26.99 -30.14
C ARG A 2 23.11 25.82 -29.78
N ARG A 3 23.01 25.50 -28.48
CA ARG A 3 22.05 24.52 -27.95
C ARG A 3 20.61 25.05 -28.15
N PRO A 4 19.61 24.20 -28.43
CA PRO A 4 18.21 24.62 -28.41
C PRO A 4 17.84 24.91 -26.95
N GLY A 5 17.33 26.12 -26.69
CA GLY A 5 16.80 26.51 -25.39
C GLY A 5 15.54 25.71 -25.08
N GLY A 6 15.54 25.02 -23.95
CA GLY A 6 14.33 24.46 -23.38
C GLY A 6 13.39 25.62 -23.05
N ARG A 7 12.23 25.67 -23.72
CA ARG A 7 11.13 26.56 -23.31
C ARG A 7 10.68 26.08 -21.93
N ARG A 8 10.89 26.90 -20.91
CA ARG A 8 10.20 26.74 -19.62
C ARG A 8 8.77 27.20 -19.83
N ALA A 9 7.81 26.32 -19.53
CA ALA A 9 6.39 26.67 -19.53
C ALA A 9 6.17 27.90 -18.63
N THR A 10 5.43 28.87 -19.13
CA THR A 10 5.11 30.12 -18.43
C THR A 10 3.80 29.98 -17.67
N VAL A 11 3.51 30.90 -16.74
CA VAL A 11 2.24 30.94 -16.00
C VAL A 11 1.03 31.08 -16.95
N ALA A 12 1.21 31.76 -18.08
CA ALA A 12 0.17 31.88 -19.12
C ALA A 12 -0.10 30.54 -19.82
N ASP A 13 0.91 29.68 -19.97
CA ASP A 13 0.74 28.34 -20.53
C ASP A 13 -0.04 27.43 -19.56
N ALA A 14 0.19 27.57 -18.25
CA ALA A 14 -0.57 26.85 -17.22
C ALA A 14 -2.02 27.34 -17.12
N ALA A 15 -2.26 28.64 -17.23
CA ALA A 15 -3.61 29.21 -17.26
C ALA A 15 -4.36 28.81 -18.53
N GLY A 16 -3.71 28.80 -19.69
CA GLY A 16 -4.30 28.34 -20.95
C GLY A 16 -4.63 26.84 -20.95
N LEU A 17 -3.77 26.00 -20.33
CA LEU A 17 -4.07 24.59 -20.10
C LEU A 17 -5.25 24.40 -19.14
N ARG A 18 -5.30 25.17 -18.05
CA ARG A 18 -6.41 25.14 -17.09
C ARG A 18 -7.72 25.59 -17.75
N ASP A 19 -7.69 26.66 -18.54
CA ASP A 19 -8.88 27.17 -19.22
C ASP A 19 -9.36 26.20 -20.31
N ALA A 20 -8.46 25.59 -21.08
CA ALA A 20 -8.82 24.53 -22.02
C ALA A 20 -9.45 23.34 -21.29
N TYR A 21 -8.88 22.95 -20.15
CA TYR A 21 -9.38 21.85 -19.31
C TYR A 21 -10.78 22.14 -18.71
N VAL A 22 -11.04 23.40 -18.32
CA VAL A 22 -12.34 23.82 -17.76
C VAL A 22 -13.40 24.04 -18.84
N THR A 23 -13.01 24.54 -20.02
CA THR A 23 -13.95 24.90 -21.10
C THR A 23 -14.52 23.68 -21.82
N ASP A 24 -13.79 22.56 -21.85
CA ASP A 24 -14.22 21.33 -22.54
C ASP A 24 -15.25 20.49 -21.75
N GLY A 25 -15.83 21.01 -20.66
CA GLY A 25 -16.97 20.38 -19.99
C GLY A 25 -16.60 19.27 -19.00
N MET A 26 -15.48 19.43 -18.30
CA MET A 26 -14.98 18.48 -17.30
C MET A 26 -15.66 18.57 -15.93
N ASP A 27 -16.56 19.52 -15.70
CA ASP A 27 -17.24 19.68 -14.40
C ASP A 27 -17.95 18.41 -13.96
N ALA A 28 -18.66 17.75 -14.89
CA ALA A 28 -19.31 16.46 -14.63
C ALA A 28 -18.29 15.37 -14.26
N TYR A 29 -17.17 15.29 -15.00
CA TYR A 29 -16.10 14.34 -14.69
C TYR A 29 -15.45 14.61 -13.32
N VAL A 30 -15.22 15.87 -12.97
CA VAL A 30 -14.66 16.26 -11.68
C VAL A 30 -15.64 15.91 -10.55
N ASP A 31 -16.94 16.15 -10.75
CA ASP A 31 -18.00 15.77 -9.80
C ASP A 31 -18.09 14.25 -9.64
N ASP A 32 -17.93 13.48 -10.71
CA ASP A 32 -17.89 12.02 -10.68
C ASP A 32 -16.69 11.51 -9.88
N VAL A 33 -15.48 12.04 -10.13
CA VAL A 33 -14.27 11.68 -9.37
C VAL A 33 -14.36 12.12 -7.91
N ALA A 34 -14.97 13.27 -7.62
CA ALA A 34 -15.23 13.74 -6.26
C ALA A 34 -16.19 12.81 -5.51
N THR A 35 -17.23 12.35 -6.20
CA THR A 35 -18.20 11.38 -5.68
C THR A 35 -17.52 10.04 -5.41
N ALA A 36 -16.73 9.53 -6.35
CA ALA A 36 -15.96 8.30 -6.19
C ALA A 36 -15.00 8.38 -4.99
N ALA A 37 -14.27 9.50 -4.84
CA ALA A 37 -13.38 9.74 -3.72
C ALA A 37 -14.11 9.66 -2.37
N SER A 38 -15.28 10.30 -2.28
CA SER A 38 -16.10 10.32 -1.06
C SER A 38 -16.62 8.93 -0.71
N ARG A 39 -17.12 8.18 -1.69
CA ARG A 39 -17.59 6.80 -1.49
C ARG A 39 -16.47 5.86 -1.07
N LEU A 40 -15.30 5.97 -1.70
CA LEU A 40 -14.12 5.18 -1.31
C LEU A 40 -13.65 5.52 0.10
N ALA A 41 -13.70 6.78 0.51
CA ALA A 41 -13.41 7.18 1.90
C ALA A 41 -14.38 6.53 2.90
N ASP A 42 -15.68 6.50 2.58
CA ASP A 42 -16.69 5.81 3.41
C ASP A 42 -16.40 4.30 3.51
N VAL A 43 -16.00 3.66 2.41
CA VAL A 43 -15.62 2.24 2.39
C VAL A 43 -14.36 1.99 3.23
N VAL A 44 -13.36 2.86 3.14
CA VAL A 44 -12.15 2.82 3.99
C VAL A 44 -12.56 2.89 5.46
N ALA A 45 -13.36 3.89 5.84
CA ALA A 45 -13.81 4.09 7.21
C ALA A 45 -14.64 2.91 7.73
N ALA A 46 -15.50 2.32 6.89
CA ALA A 46 -16.28 1.14 7.24
C ALA A 46 -15.39 -0.09 7.45
N THR A 47 -14.42 -0.31 6.56
CA THR A 47 -13.50 -1.45 6.65
C THR A 47 -12.60 -1.32 7.88
N LEU A 48 -12.12 -0.11 8.18
CA LEU A 48 -11.36 0.20 9.39
C LEU A 48 -12.15 -0.07 10.66
N ARG A 49 -13.43 0.33 10.73
CA ARG A 49 -14.28 0.04 11.90
C ARG A 49 -14.41 -1.45 12.19
N ASN A 50 -14.33 -2.30 11.17
CA ASN A 50 -14.41 -3.75 11.34
C ASN A 50 -13.12 -4.34 11.91
N ILE A 51 -11.95 -3.77 11.59
CA ILE A 51 -10.65 -4.24 12.12
C ILE A 51 -10.18 -3.49 13.37
N GLY A 52 -10.74 -2.31 13.64
CA GLY A 52 -10.31 -1.39 14.70
C GLY A 52 -10.27 -1.99 16.12
N PRO A 53 -11.16 -2.91 16.52
CA PRO A 53 -11.03 -3.61 17.81
C PRO A 53 -9.74 -4.43 17.95
N ASP A 54 -9.10 -4.75 16.82
CA ASP A 54 -7.95 -5.64 16.75
C ASP A 54 -6.63 -4.88 16.49
N ILE A 55 -6.73 -3.66 15.95
CA ILE A 55 -5.60 -2.79 15.61
C ILE A 55 -6.00 -1.34 15.89
N ASP A 56 -5.52 -0.82 17.01
CA ASP A 56 -5.57 0.60 17.31
C ASP A 56 -4.19 1.15 17.75
N ARG A 57 -4.16 2.42 18.13
CA ARG A 57 -2.93 3.10 18.56
C ARG A 57 -2.41 2.57 19.90
N GLU A 58 -3.26 1.97 20.71
CA GLU A 58 -2.94 1.46 22.05
C GLU A 58 -2.54 -0.02 22.02
N SER A 59 -2.90 -0.72 20.93
CA SER A 59 -2.61 -2.13 20.72
C SER A 59 -1.10 -2.39 20.67
N ASP A 60 -0.65 -3.45 21.33
CA ASP A 60 0.74 -3.89 21.34
C ASP A 60 0.84 -5.38 20.95
N VAL A 61 2.02 -5.77 20.50
CA VAL A 61 2.44 -7.16 20.32
C VAL A 61 2.18 -8.00 21.59
N GLY A 62 2.18 -7.37 22.77
CA GLY A 62 1.87 -8.01 24.06
C GLY A 62 0.39 -8.38 24.26
N ASP A 63 -0.53 -7.84 23.45
CA ASP A 63 -1.97 -8.15 23.58
C ASP A 63 -2.33 -9.52 23.01
N PHE A 64 -1.43 -10.11 22.22
CA PHE A 64 -1.56 -11.49 21.80
C PHE A 64 -1.28 -12.42 22.98
N GLN A 65 -2.10 -13.45 23.15
CA GLN A 65 -1.96 -14.49 24.19
C GLN A 65 -0.76 -15.43 23.94
N ARG A 66 0.34 -14.93 23.35
CA ARG A 66 1.56 -15.67 23.01
C ARG A 66 2.77 -14.72 22.93
N ASN A 67 3.97 -15.25 23.21
CA ASN A 67 5.20 -14.47 23.04
C ASN A 67 5.58 -14.36 21.56
N LEU A 68 5.45 -13.17 21.00
CA LEU A 68 5.81 -12.86 19.62
C LEU A 68 7.19 -12.21 19.49
N GLU A 69 7.88 -11.91 20.60
CA GLU A 69 9.11 -11.13 20.58
C GLU A 69 10.21 -11.81 19.73
N GLY A 70 10.79 -11.01 18.82
CA GLY A 70 11.82 -11.48 17.90
C GLY A 70 11.34 -12.48 16.85
N THR A 71 10.04 -12.55 16.57
CA THR A 71 9.47 -13.36 15.49
C THR A 71 9.03 -12.50 14.30
N PRO A 72 8.89 -13.06 13.09
CA PRO A 72 8.30 -12.34 11.96
C PRO A 72 6.88 -11.86 12.22
N ALA A 73 6.08 -12.58 13.02
CA ALA A 73 4.75 -12.14 13.43
C ALA A 73 4.77 -10.78 14.16
N ALA A 74 5.76 -10.53 15.04
CA ALA A 74 5.90 -9.22 15.68
C ALA A 74 6.27 -8.12 14.68
N GLU A 75 7.14 -8.41 13.72
CA GLU A 75 7.51 -7.43 12.69
C GLU A 75 6.34 -7.15 11.73
N LEU A 76 5.58 -8.18 11.34
CA LEU A 76 4.34 -8.06 10.58
C LEU A 76 3.32 -7.18 11.31
N PHE A 77 3.08 -7.41 12.60
CA PHE A 77 2.18 -6.58 13.39
C PHE A 77 2.61 -5.10 13.41
N ARG A 78 3.91 -4.82 13.56
CA ARG A 78 4.44 -3.45 13.50
C ARG A 78 4.30 -2.80 12.12
N VAL A 79 4.37 -3.58 11.04
CA VAL A 79 4.05 -3.07 9.69
C VAL A 79 2.57 -2.68 9.65
N VAL A 80 1.69 -3.61 10.01
CA VAL A 80 0.24 -3.41 10.01
C VAL A 80 -0.17 -2.20 10.85
N GLN A 81 0.31 -2.10 12.09
CA GLN A 81 -0.04 -1.00 12.99
C GLN A 81 0.40 0.36 12.43
N ARG A 82 1.62 0.45 11.87
CA ARG A 82 2.10 1.70 11.26
C ARG A 82 1.24 2.14 10.07
N THR A 83 0.79 1.18 9.28
CA THR A 83 -0.02 1.47 8.10
C THR A 83 -1.44 1.89 8.48
N VAL A 84 -2.09 1.17 9.40
CA VAL A 84 -3.49 1.41 9.77
C VAL A 84 -3.67 2.68 10.60
N VAL A 85 -2.76 2.97 11.55
CA VAL A 85 -2.90 4.10 12.49
C VAL A 85 -2.73 5.47 11.80
N GLY A 86 -2.16 5.52 10.59
CA GLY A 86 -1.91 6.77 9.85
C GLY A 86 -2.77 7.01 8.61
N ALA A 87 -3.41 5.98 8.06
CA ALA A 87 -4.01 6.04 6.72
C ALA A 87 -5.31 6.87 6.58
N PRO A 88 -6.33 6.77 7.45
CA PRO A 88 -7.64 7.39 7.18
C PRO A 88 -7.63 8.93 7.12
N ASN A 89 -6.84 9.60 7.97
CA ASN A 89 -6.77 11.07 7.99
C ASN A 89 -6.28 11.64 6.65
N TRP A 90 -5.45 10.88 5.92
CA TRP A 90 -4.83 11.38 4.70
C TRP A 90 -5.80 11.45 3.51
N VAL A 91 -6.78 10.53 3.44
CA VAL A 91 -7.81 10.53 2.38
C VAL A 91 -8.75 11.72 2.57
N GLU A 92 -9.29 11.90 3.77
CA GLU A 92 -10.18 13.01 4.10
C GLU A 92 -9.50 14.38 3.91
N ASP A 93 -8.24 14.52 4.35
CA ASP A 93 -7.45 15.74 4.14
C ASP A 93 -7.22 16.04 2.65
N THR A 94 -7.17 15.02 1.80
CA THR A 94 -6.98 15.18 0.35
C THR A 94 -8.29 15.59 -0.33
N ILE A 95 -9.42 15.03 0.09
CA ILE A 95 -10.77 15.47 -0.31
C ILE A 95 -11.00 16.93 0.09
N ALA A 96 -10.67 17.30 1.34
CA ALA A 96 -10.83 18.66 1.84
C ALA A 96 -10.01 19.71 1.05
N ARG A 97 -8.91 19.29 0.41
CA ARG A 97 -8.08 20.12 -0.48
C ARG A 97 -8.58 20.15 -1.93
N GLY A 98 -9.62 19.39 -2.27
CA GLY A 98 -10.17 19.29 -3.63
C GLY A 98 -9.33 18.45 -4.60
N ASP A 99 -8.41 17.63 -4.09
CA ASP A 99 -7.51 16.80 -4.91
C ASP A 99 -8.08 15.39 -5.09
N TYR A 100 -9.23 15.29 -5.75
CA TYR A 100 -10.05 14.08 -5.74
C TYR A 100 -9.38 12.87 -6.41
N ALA A 101 -8.60 13.07 -7.48
CA ALA A 101 -7.85 11.99 -8.11
C ALA A 101 -6.80 11.40 -7.15
N THR A 102 -6.09 12.26 -6.42
CA THR A 102 -5.17 11.81 -5.37
C THR A 102 -5.95 11.13 -4.24
N ALA A 103 -7.12 11.62 -3.87
CA ALA A 103 -7.95 10.99 -2.85
C ALA A 103 -8.40 9.57 -3.25
N VAL A 104 -8.84 9.35 -4.49
CA VAL A 104 -9.16 8.02 -5.03
C VAL A 104 -7.95 7.09 -4.93
N ALA A 105 -6.78 7.55 -5.38
CA ALA A 105 -5.55 6.77 -5.30
C ALA A 105 -5.18 6.39 -3.86
N SER A 106 -5.28 7.37 -2.96
CA SER A 106 -4.99 7.23 -1.54
C SER A 106 -5.95 6.25 -0.87
N ALA A 107 -7.23 6.32 -1.23
CA ALA A 107 -8.25 5.40 -0.72
C ALA A 107 -8.01 3.98 -1.23
N GLY A 108 -7.64 3.80 -2.50
CA GLY A 108 -7.25 2.49 -3.05
C GLY A 108 -6.07 1.86 -2.30
N HIS A 109 -4.98 2.60 -2.09
CA HIS A 109 -3.85 2.12 -1.28
C HIS A 109 -4.29 1.76 0.15
N THR A 110 -5.07 2.64 0.77
CA THR A 110 -5.55 2.45 2.15
C THR A 110 -6.45 1.21 2.26
N LEU A 111 -7.31 0.95 1.28
CA LEU A 111 -8.15 -0.24 1.27
C LEU A 111 -7.33 -1.52 1.20
N VAL A 112 -6.31 -1.58 0.34
CA VAL A 112 -5.37 -2.72 0.29
C VAL A 112 -4.74 -2.93 1.66
N ASP A 113 -4.23 -1.86 2.25
CA ASP A 113 -3.54 -1.92 3.54
C ASP A 113 -4.45 -2.41 4.68
N VAL A 114 -5.70 -1.95 4.72
CA VAL A 114 -6.69 -2.32 5.74
C VAL A 114 -7.17 -3.76 5.58
N VAL A 115 -7.39 -4.23 4.34
CA VAL A 115 -7.77 -5.62 4.06
C VAL A 115 -6.60 -6.57 4.38
N ALA A 116 -5.38 -6.18 4.00
CA ALA A 116 -4.17 -6.92 4.32
C ALA A 116 -3.95 -7.00 5.84
N ALA A 117 -4.18 -5.91 6.56
CA ALA A 117 -4.08 -5.82 8.01
C ALA A 117 -5.01 -6.80 8.72
N GLY A 118 -6.29 -6.87 8.31
CA GLY A 118 -7.25 -7.83 8.88
C GLY A 118 -6.80 -9.29 8.66
N SER A 119 -6.29 -9.59 7.48
CA SER A 119 -5.77 -10.93 7.14
C SER A 119 -4.52 -11.28 7.95
N ALA A 120 -3.59 -10.33 8.08
CA ALA A 120 -2.36 -10.49 8.85
C ALA A 120 -2.65 -10.70 10.34
N VAL A 121 -3.56 -9.93 10.94
CA VAL A 121 -3.91 -10.10 12.36
C VAL A 121 -4.61 -11.43 12.62
N SER A 122 -5.48 -11.86 11.72
CA SER A 122 -6.11 -13.19 11.82
C SER A 122 -5.04 -14.30 11.80
N ALA A 123 -4.11 -14.26 10.85
CA ALA A 123 -3.00 -15.21 10.79
C ALA A 123 -2.11 -15.18 12.04
N ILE A 124 -1.82 -13.98 12.58
CA ILE A 124 -1.06 -13.86 13.84
C ILE A 124 -1.86 -14.44 15.02
N ARG A 125 -3.19 -14.34 15.06
CA ARG A 125 -3.99 -15.00 16.10
C ARG A 125 -3.95 -16.52 15.98
N ASP A 126 -3.99 -17.01 14.74
CA ASP A 126 -4.00 -18.44 14.43
C ASP A 126 -2.65 -19.14 14.61
N GLY A 127 -1.61 -18.39 14.96
CA GLY A 127 -0.32 -18.95 15.32
C GLY A 127 0.75 -18.81 14.23
N GLU A 128 0.43 -18.21 13.09
CA GLU A 128 1.33 -18.13 11.93
C GLU A 128 2.52 -17.18 12.15
N HIS A 129 3.45 -17.21 11.19
CA HIS A 129 4.64 -16.35 11.10
C HIS A 129 5.61 -16.49 12.28
N GLY A 130 5.84 -17.75 12.69
CA GLY A 130 6.91 -18.12 13.61
C GLY A 130 8.30 -17.86 13.05
N LYS A 131 9.34 -18.11 13.86
CA LYS A 131 10.74 -17.99 13.39
C LYS A 131 11.01 -19.04 12.31
N PRO A 132 11.56 -18.67 11.13
CA PRO A 132 12.02 -19.63 10.15
C PRO A 132 13.06 -20.56 10.76
N ALA A 133 12.95 -21.86 10.46
CA ALA A 133 13.85 -22.91 10.92
C ALA A 133 15.18 -22.93 10.15
N SER A 134 15.24 -22.34 8.96
CA SER A 134 16.44 -22.32 8.11
C SER A 134 16.45 -21.16 7.12
N THR A 135 17.61 -20.96 6.48
CA THR A 135 17.76 -20.03 5.34
C THR A 135 16.89 -20.44 4.16
N ASP A 136 16.75 -21.74 3.88
CA ASP A 136 15.92 -22.24 2.78
C ASP A 136 14.44 -21.87 2.98
N GLU A 137 13.97 -21.86 4.24
CA GLU A 137 12.62 -21.40 4.56
C GLU A 137 12.46 -19.89 4.31
N VAL A 138 13.47 -19.08 4.64
CA VAL A 138 13.48 -17.63 4.32
C VAL A 138 13.42 -17.42 2.81
N VAL A 139 14.20 -18.17 2.03
CA VAL A 139 14.18 -18.11 0.55
C VAL A 139 12.80 -18.51 0.02
N SER A 140 12.20 -19.58 0.53
CA SER A 140 10.85 -20.00 0.13
C SER A 140 9.79 -18.95 0.44
N ILE A 141 9.88 -18.29 1.61
CA ILE A 141 8.96 -17.19 1.96
C ILE A 141 9.13 -16.00 1.01
N ARG A 142 10.38 -15.63 0.70
CA ARG A 142 10.70 -14.59 -0.27
C ARG A 142 10.09 -14.91 -1.63
N GLU A 143 10.37 -16.10 -2.17
CA GLU A 143 9.87 -16.53 -3.49
C GLU A 143 8.34 -16.50 -3.55
N ARG A 144 7.66 -16.94 -2.49
CA ARG A 144 6.19 -16.86 -2.39
C ARG A 144 5.68 -15.42 -2.42
N ALA A 145 6.38 -14.49 -1.78
CA ALA A 145 6.00 -13.08 -1.80
C ALA A 145 6.18 -12.45 -3.18
N PHE A 146 7.28 -12.77 -3.89
CA PHE A 146 7.45 -12.34 -5.28
C PHE A 146 6.35 -12.91 -6.18
N ALA A 147 6.09 -14.22 -6.10
CA ALA A 147 5.04 -14.86 -6.88
C ALA A 147 3.67 -14.25 -6.61
N ALA A 148 3.32 -14.01 -5.33
CA ALA A 148 2.03 -13.39 -4.99
C ALA A 148 1.88 -11.97 -5.57
N VAL A 149 2.94 -11.15 -5.52
CA VAL A 149 2.92 -9.79 -6.07
C VAL A 149 2.86 -9.81 -7.61
N ASP A 150 3.58 -10.73 -8.24
CA ASP A 150 3.54 -10.91 -9.69
C ASP A 150 2.18 -11.42 -10.17
N ASP A 151 1.56 -12.37 -9.45
CA ASP A 151 0.25 -12.94 -9.77
C ASP A 151 -0.90 -11.95 -9.54
N ALA A 152 -0.74 -10.99 -8.62
CA ALA A 152 -1.75 -9.98 -8.33
C ALA A 152 -1.93 -8.94 -9.43
N LEU A 153 -1.01 -8.88 -10.40
CA LEU A 153 -1.08 -7.97 -11.53
C LEU A 153 -1.10 -8.75 -12.85
N PRO A 154 -1.93 -8.35 -13.84
CA PRO A 154 -1.77 -8.88 -15.18
C PRO A 154 -0.42 -8.45 -15.78
N ALA A 155 0.07 -9.16 -16.79
CA ALA A 155 1.36 -8.89 -17.43
C ALA A 155 1.50 -7.45 -17.95
N GLU A 156 0.38 -6.86 -18.36
CA GLU A 156 0.27 -5.44 -18.73
C GLU A 156 -0.82 -4.80 -17.85
N PRO A 157 -0.47 -4.29 -16.66
CA PRO A 157 -1.43 -3.69 -15.76
C PRO A 157 -1.91 -2.34 -16.28
N GLY A 158 -3.21 -2.13 -16.21
CA GLY A 158 -3.79 -0.81 -16.39
C GLY A 158 -3.39 0.15 -15.27
N PRO A 159 -3.74 1.43 -15.39
CA PRO A 159 -3.36 2.44 -14.42
C PRO A 159 -3.91 2.18 -13.01
N VAL A 160 -5.13 1.64 -12.89
CA VAL A 160 -5.76 1.37 -11.58
C VAL A 160 -5.09 0.18 -10.91
N GLU A 161 -4.83 -0.90 -11.64
CA GLU A 161 -4.13 -2.08 -11.15
C GLU A 161 -2.73 -1.72 -10.64
N ALA A 162 -1.96 -1.00 -11.47
CA ALA A 162 -0.60 -0.58 -11.12
C ALA A 162 -0.58 0.33 -9.89
N LEU A 163 -1.60 1.17 -9.72
CA LEU A 163 -1.78 2.04 -8.58
C LEU A 163 -2.13 1.23 -7.33
N VAL A 164 -3.19 0.44 -7.38
CA VAL A 164 -3.69 -0.33 -6.23
C VAL A 164 -2.66 -1.35 -5.73
N ALA A 165 -1.83 -1.93 -6.61
CA ALA A 165 -0.78 -2.86 -6.22
C ALA A 165 0.47 -2.22 -5.61
N TRP A 166 0.56 -0.89 -5.58
CA TRP A 166 1.72 -0.18 -5.06
C TRP A 166 2.12 -0.58 -3.62
N PRO A 167 1.20 -0.75 -2.64
CA PRO A 167 1.57 -1.14 -1.29
C PRO A 167 2.30 -2.49 -1.21
N ALA A 168 1.84 -3.46 -2.00
CA ALA A 168 2.45 -4.80 -2.08
C ALA A 168 3.88 -4.71 -2.68
N ARG A 169 4.02 -4.01 -3.82
CA ARG A 169 5.32 -3.81 -4.49
C ARG A 169 6.31 -3.02 -3.63
N ARG A 170 5.84 -1.95 -2.97
CA ARG A 170 6.66 -1.16 -2.06
C ARG A 170 7.16 -2.01 -0.91
N THR A 171 6.29 -2.79 -0.27
CA THR A 171 6.68 -3.59 0.88
C THR A 171 7.67 -4.69 0.50
N LEU A 172 7.49 -5.29 -0.69
CA LEU A 172 8.44 -6.25 -1.24
C LEU A 172 9.83 -5.62 -1.45
N ARG A 173 9.89 -4.42 -2.05
CA ARG A 173 11.15 -3.67 -2.22
C ARG A 173 11.79 -3.32 -0.89
N ASP A 174 10.99 -2.88 0.09
CA ASP A 174 11.51 -2.58 1.42
C ASP A 174 12.10 -3.85 2.06
N ALA A 175 11.46 -5.01 1.92
CA ALA A 175 11.97 -6.28 2.43
C ALA A 175 13.33 -6.66 1.82
N GLU A 176 13.48 -6.50 0.49
CA GLU A 176 14.77 -6.70 -0.17
C GLU A 176 15.84 -5.75 0.35
N THR A 177 15.47 -4.50 0.64
CA THR A 177 16.39 -3.50 1.20
C THR A 177 16.88 -3.91 2.59
N GLU A 178 16.03 -4.51 3.42
CA GLU A 178 16.45 -5.02 4.75
C GLU A 178 17.48 -6.17 4.64
N LEU A 179 17.49 -6.95 3.55
CA LEU A 179 18.44 -8.06 3.36
C LEU A 179 19.69 -7.68 2.58
N ALA A 180 19.56 -6.76 1.62
CA ALA A 180 20.67 -6.29 0.78
C ALA A 180 21.53 -5.23 1.47
N GLY A 181 21.02 -4.63 2.54
CA GLY A 181 21.65 -3.54 3.24
C GLY A 181 21.38 -2.17 2.62
N HIS A 182 21.78 -1.12 3.34
CA HIS A 182 21.61 0.27 2.93
C HIS A 182 22.89 0.81 2.26
N GLU A 183 22.76 1.86 1.43
CA GLU A 183 23.87 2.47 0.68
C GLU A 183 25.07 2.92 1.55
N TYR A 184 24.86 3.11 2.85
CA TYR A 184 25.87 3.54 3.80
C TYR A 184 26.54 2.40 4.58
N GLU A 185 26.13 1.16 4.35
CA GLU A 185 26.70 -0.01 5.02
C GLU A 185 28.00 -0.44 4.30
N PRO A 186 28.96 -1.01 5.05
CA PRO A 186 30.21 -1.48 4.47
C PRO A 186 29.96 -2.67 3.54
N ASP A 187 30.85 -2.86 2.55
CA ASP A 187 30.73 -3.90 1.51
C ASP A 187 30.67 -5.35 2.07
N ASP A 188 31.11 -5.57 3.31
CA ASP A 188 31.08 -6.86 4.01
C ASP A 188 29.92 -7.00 5.01
N TRP A 189 28.97 -6.06 4.99
CA TRP A 189 27.79 -6.13 5.83
C TRP A 189 26.96 -7.37 5.51
N THR A 190 26.43 -7.99 6.58
CA THR A 190 25.52 -9.12 6.48
C THR A 190 24.32 -8.89 7.39
N PRO A 191 23.10 -9.25 6.95
CA PRO A 191 21.89 -9.00 7.73
C PRO A 191 21.92 -9.81 9.02
N GLY A 192 21.65 -9.13 10.13
CA GLY A 192 21.48 -9.76 11.43
C GLY A 192 20.13 -10.47 11.54
N GLN A 193 19.95 -11.23 12.63
CA GLN A 193 18.68 -11.93 12.89
C GLN A 193 17.46 -11.01 12.86
N ARG A 194 17.59 -9.78 13.39
CA ARG A 194 16.51 -8.79 13.40
C ARG A 194 16.12 -8.36 11.99
N ASP A 195 17.09 -8.16 11.12
CA ASP A 195 16.88 -7.75 9.73
C ASP A 195 16.16 -8.86 8.95
N VAL A 196 16.57 -10.12 9.19
CA VAL A 196 15.88 -11.29 8.64
C VAL A 196 14.43 -11.38 9.13
N MET A 197 14.15 -11.25 10.43
CA MET A 197 12.77 -11.31 10.94
C MET A 197 11.92 -10.17 10.35
N ARG A 198 12.50 -8.98 10.16
CA ARG A 198 11.81 -7.84 9.58
C ARG A 198 11.53 -8.05 8.10
N ALA A 199 12.49 -8.57 7.34
CA ALA A 199 12.29 -8.93 5.94
C ALA A 199 11.17 -9.98 5.79
N VAL A 200 11.20 -11.05 6.61
CA VAL A 200 10.18 -12.10 6.60
C VAL A 200 8.79 -11.56 6.95
N GLY A 201 8.68 -10.70 7.97
CA GLY A 201 7.42 -10.02 8.30
C GLY A 201 6.90 -9.14 7.15
N ARG A 202 7.79 -8.44 6.44
CA ARG A 202 7.44 -7.65 5.25
C ARG A 202 7.04 -8.52 4.05
N TYR A 203 7.71 -9.65 3.81
CA TYR A 203 7.29 -10.61 2.78
C TYR A 203 5.88 -11.14 3.04
N ALA A 204 5.59 -11.49 4.30
CA ALA A 204 4.24 -11.90 4.70
C ALA A 204 3.21 -10.79 4.43
N TYR A 205 3.51 -9.53 4.80
CA TYR A 205 2.63 -8.41 4.49
C TYR A 205 2.41 -8.23 2.98
N ALA A 206 3.47 -8.33 2.18
CA ALA A 206 3.39 -8.22 0.72
C ALA A 206 2.44 -9.28 0.12
N VAL A 207 2.43 -10.50 0.64
CA VAL A 207 1.48 -11.55 0.25
C VAL A 207 0.04 -11.14 0.56
N TYR A 208 -0.24 -10.66 1.77
CA TYR A 208 -1.60 -10.23 2.15
C TYR A 208 -2.07 -9.00 1.36
N ALA A 209 -1.17 -8.04 1.12
CA ALA A 209 -1.45 -6.87 0.30
C ALA A 209 -1.74 -7.27 -1.15
N ALA A 210 -0.93 -8.16 -1.73
CA ALA A 210 -1.14 -8.68 -3.08
C ALA A 210 -2.48 -9.41 -3.22
N ALA A 211 -2.85 -10.24 -2.24
CA ALA A 211 -4.13 -10.95 -2.23
C ALA A 211 -5.35 -9.99 -2.16
N ALA A 212 -5.19 -8.80 -1.59
CA ALA A 212 -6.24 -7.79 -1.53
C ALA A 212 -6.42 -7.02 -2.85
N VAL A 213 -5.40 -6.97 -3.71
CA VAL A 213 -5.40 -6.12 -4.93
C VAL A 213 -6.61 -6.36 -5.82
N PRO A 214 -6.99 -7.60 -6.22
CA PRO A 214 -8.08 -7.80 -7.17
C PRO A 214 -9.42 -7.21 -6.69
N ALA A 215 -9.79 -7.50 -5.44
CA ALA A 215 -11.04 -7.01 -4.87
C ALA A 215 -11.05 -5.47 -4.71
N VAL A 216 -9.90 -4.85 -4.47
CA VAL A 216 -9.79 -3.39 -4.36
C VAL A 216 -9.77 -2.72 -5.73
N VAL A 217 -9.16 -3.35 -6.74
CA VAL A 217 -9.23 -2.88 -8.14
C VAL A 217 -10.68 -2.85 -8.60
N ASP A 218 -11.42 -3.95 -8.43
CA ASP A 218 -12.84 -4.04 -8.78
C ASP A 218 -13.65 -2.94 -8.07
N ARG A 219 -13.36 -2.71 -6.78
CA ARG A 219 -14.02 -1.65 -6.01
C ARG A 219 -13.72 -0.27 -6.58
N VAL A 220 -12.45 0.06 -6.82
CA VAL A 220 -12.05 1.38 -7.31
C VAL A 220 -12.61 1.63 -8.72
N GLN A 221 -12.58 0.63 -9.59
CA GLN A 221 -13.16 0.71 -10.95
C GLN A 221 -14.66 0.94 -10.92
N SER A 222 -15.38 0.20 -10.06
CA SER A 222 -16.82 0.37 -9.87
C SER A 222 -17.19 1.77 -9.37
N GLU A 223 -16.46 2.31 -8.39
CA GLU A 223 -16.74 3.66 -7.87
C GLU A 223 -16.38 4.77 -8.86
N LEU A 224 -15.41 4.53 -9.74
CA LEU A 224 -15.04 5.42 -10.84
C LEU A 224 -15.98 5.32 -12.06
N GLY A 225 -16.92 4.37 -12.07
CA GLY A 225 -17.79 4.12 -13.23
C GLY A 225 -17.04 3.53 -14.43
N ALA A 226 -15.91 2.86 -14.22
CA ALA A 226 -15.10 2.27 -15.30
C ALA A 226 -15.68 0.96 -15.87
N ASP A 227 -16.76 0.46 -15.25
CA ASP A 227 -17.48 -0.77 -15.65
C ASP A 227 -18.70 -0.49 -16.57
N GLU A 228 -19.01 0.79 -16.86
CA GLU A 228 -20.09 1.24 -17.75
C GLU A 228 -19.59 1.68 -19.13
#